data_AF-A0A939BTS3-F1
#
_entry.id   AF-A0A939BTS3-F1
#
_cell.length_a   1.000
_cell.length_b   1.000
_cell.length_c   1.000
_cell.angle_alpha   90.00
_cell.angle_beta   90.00
_cell.angle_gamma   90.00
#
_symmetry.space_group_name_H-M   'P 1'
#
loop_
_entity.id
_entity.type
_entity.pdbx_description
1 polymer ?
#
loop_
_entity_poly.entity_id
_entity_poly.type
_entity_poly.pdbx_seq_one_letter_code
_entity_poly.pdbx_strand_id
1 'polypeptide(L)'
;MDDQWEPICFLEAEPNARRFLTDAYQAAGIDNPQRLAFQQSTRFVYTWKQARSLYQTASQAELLIQPLLLFYGCRSLLNGLLLSRDPFFPQSSKVLQHGLTTRKLKRNPYHFLEDEVRPQKEGFFAHITKIYSPFPLQNRYTVQELLCSMVSLCDDYSLIVGASPWHLIEPADRFDWRLPKLPSGALAYSLDTLVQYLNRHSPKHIQFQPGQAAETEHEYHYIRVQFFQENNAALEQHPLFTRNDQGKWFFWNRTETSPLPIWASHFLLLYLLGMLCRYEADGWGELILSQMYAEKYLIERFLYDHQLHFPRFIAQEIKQQL
;
A
#
# COMPACT_ATOMS: atom_id res chain seq x y z
N MET A 1 9.35 -4.72 18.59
CA MET A 1 9.68 -3.91 17.38
C MET A 1 10.86 -4.47 16.59
N ASP A 2 11.70 -5.34 17.15
CA ASP A 2 12.98 -5.72 16.48
C ASP A 2 12.87 -6.76 15.36
N ASP A 3 11.92 -7.70 15.42
CA ASP A 3 11.81 -8.80 14.43
C ASP A 3 11.57 -8.30 12.98
N GLN A 4 10.70 -7.31 12.80
CA GLN A 4 10.35 -6.80 11.47
C GLN A 4 11.49 -6.12 10.70
N TRP A 5 12.54 -5.67 11.41
CA TRP A 5 13.70 -5.03 10.80
C TRP A 5 14.82 -6.02 10.53
N GLU A 6 14.77 -7.25 11.05
CA GLU A 6 15.86 -8.23 10.94
C GLU A 6 16.36 -8.44 9.50
N PRO A 7 15.49 -8.63 8.48
CA PRO A 7 15.95 -8.82 7.10
C PRO A 7 16.63 -7.57 6.53
N ILE A 8 16.16 -6.39 6.94
CA ILE A 8 16.74 -5.10 6.54
C ILE A 8 18.11 -4.92 7.22
N CYS A 9 18.20 -5.22 8.52
CA CYS A 9 19.44 -5.18 9.31
C CYS A 9 20.51 -6.11 8.75
N PHE A 10 20.13 -7.32 8.32
CA PHE A 10 21.05 -8.26 7.66
C PHE A 10 21.70 -7.65 6.41
N LEU A 11 20.95 -6.85 5.66
CA LEU A 11 21.39 -6.16 4.45
C LEU A 11 22.10 -4.82 4.72
N GLU A 12 22.24 -4.39 5.97
CA GLU A 12 23.05 -3.20 6.31
C GLU A 12 24.56 -3.48 6.33
N ALA A 13 24.96 -4.75 6.19
CA ALA A 13 26.35 -5.15 5.96
C ALA A 13 26.64 -5.19 4.45
N GLU A 14 27.66 -4.46 4.02
CA GLU A 14 27.97 -4.31 2.59
C GLU A 14 28.20 -5.65 1.85
N PRO A 15 28.90 -6.66 2.41
CA PRO A 15 29.02 -7.96 1.76
C PRO A 15 27.67 -8.65 1.50
N ASN A 16 26.74 -8.57 2.46
CA ASN A 16 25.41 -9.16 2.34
C ASN A 16 24.57 -8.40 1.31
N ALA A 17 24.58 -7.07 1.36
CA ALA A 17 23.92 -6.21 0.37
C ALA A 17 24.42 -6.50 -1.05
N ARG A 18 25.75 -6.59 -1.23
CA ARG A 18 26.35 -6.85 -2.54
C ARG A 18 25.97 -8.22 -3.09
N ARG A 19 25.95 -9.25 -2.25
CA ARG A 19 25.49 -10.59 -2.65
C ARG A 19 24.02 -10.54 -3.07
N PHE A 20 23.16 -10.02 -2.20
CA PHE A 20 21.73 -9.86 -2.48
C PHE A 20 21.45 -9.11 -3.79
N LEU A 21 22.10 -7.97 -4.02
CA LEU A 21 21.94 -7.20 -5.25
C LEU A 21 22.45 -7.96 -6.48
N THR A 22 23.54 -8.72 -6.35
CA THR A 22 24.05 -9.56 -7.45
C THR A 22 23.01 -10.60 -7.85
N ASP A 23 22.45 -11.30 -6.87
CA ASP A 23 21.45 -12.35 -7.09
C ASP A 23 20.17 -11.75 -7.69
N ALA A 24 19.70 -10.62 -7.16
CA ALA A 24 18.53 -9.91 -7.67
C ALA A 24 18.71 -9.43 -9.12
N TYR A 25 19.85 -8.83 -9.45
CA TYR A 25 20.14 -8.36 -10.81
C TYR A 25 20.32 -9.53 -11.79
N GLN A 26 20.93 -10.63 -11.34
CA GLN A 26 21.06 -11.84 -12.14
C GLN A 26 19.69 -12.48 -12.44
N ALA A 27 18.82 -12.59 -11.43
CA ALA A 27 17.45 -13.08 -11.60
C ALA A 27 16.62 -12.21 -12.55
N ALA A 28 16.86 -10.90 -12.56
CA ALA A 28 16.25 -9.95 -13.48
C ALA A 28 16.88 -9.94 -14.89
N GLY A 29 17.92 -10.73 -15.14
CA GLY A 29 18.60 -10.80 -16.45
C GLY A 29 19.40 -9.54 -16.80
N ILE A 30 19.87 -8.79 -15.79
CA ILE A 30 20.63 -7.54 -15.99
C ILE A 30 22.09 -7.85 -16.27
N ASP A 31 22.65 -7.20 -17.29
CA ASP A 31 24.06 -7.36 -17.68
C ASP A 31 25.03 -6.88 -16.59
N ASN A 32 26.12 -7.63 -16.39
CA ASN A 32 27.19 -7.34 -15.42
C ASN A 32 26.69 -7.16 -13.97
N PRO A 33 25.91 -8.11 -13.41
CA PRO A 33 25.22 -7.95 -12.12
C PRO A 33 26.19 -7.69 -10.97
N GLN A 34 27.34 -8.37 -10.93
CA GLN A 34 28.37 -8.18 -9.88
C GLN A 34 28.95 -6.76 -9.88
N ARG A 35 29.22 -6.19 -11.06
CA ARG A 35 29.75 -4.83 -11.18
C ARG A 35 28.72 -3.81 -10.72
N LEU A 36 27.46 -3.96 -11.15
CA LEU A 36 26.38 -3.06 -10.76
C LEU A 36 26.08 -3.17 -9.25
N ALA A 37 26.10 -4.37 -8.70
CA ALA A 37 25.92 -4.60 -7.27
C ALA A 37 27.04 -3.96 -6.44
N PHE A 38 28.30 -4.05 -6.92
CA PHE A 38 29.43 -3.35 -6.30
C PHE A 38 29.24 -1.83 -6.31
N GLN A 39 28.75 -1.27 -7.42
CA GLN A 39 28.50 0.18 -7.52
C GLN A 39 27.36 0.66 -6.63
N GLN A 40 26.32 -0.15 -6.45
CA GLN A 40 25.12 0.23 -5.68
C GLN A 40 25.17 -0.16 -4.19
N SER A 41 26.02 -1.11 -3.78
CA SER A 41 25.99 -1.69 -2.42
C SER A 41 26.09 -0.65 -1.31
N THR A 42 27.03 0.29 -1.41
CA THR A 42 27.22 1.34 -0.41
C THR A 42 25.98 2.23 -0.29
N ARG A 43 25.41 2.67 -1.43
CA ARG A 43 24.22 3.50 -1.43
C ARG A 43 22.99 2.77 -0.90
N PHE A 44 22.85 1.50 -1.27
CA PHE A 44 21.78 0.62 -0.78
C PHE A 44 21.84 0.51 0.74
N VAL A 45 23.00 0.19 1.32
CA VAL A 45 23.21 0.11 2.77
C VAL A 45 22.84 1.41 3.48
N TYR A 46 23.35 2.56 3.02
CA TYR A 46 23.05 3.84 3.67
C TYR A 46 21.59 4.26 3.54
N THR A 47 20.93 3.88 2.45
CA THR A 47 19.49 4.12 2.25
C THR A 47 18.67 3.41 3.34
N TRP A 48 18.96 2.13 3.61
CA TRP A 48 18.27 1.35 4.65
C TRP A 48 18.58 1.85 6.06
N LYS A 49 19.85 2.18 6.35
CA LYS A 49 20.24 2.76 7.64
C LYS A 49 19.51 4.08 7.90
N GLN A 50 19.42 4.94 6.89
CA GLN A 50 18.69 6.20 6.99
C GLN A 50 17.20 5.95 7.24
N ALA A 51 16.59 5.01 6.52
CA ALA A 51 15.20 4.65 6.75
C ALA A 51 14.97 4.20 8.19
N ARG A 52 15.75 3.25 8.70
CA ARG A 52 15.61 2.75 10.07
C ARG A 52 15.77 3.87 11.11
N SER A 53 16.76 4.74 10.94
CA SER A 53 16.95 5.90 11.83
C SER A 53 15.73 6.83 11.84
N LEU A 54 15.15 7.13 10.66
CA LEU A 54 13.95 7.97 10.56
C LEU A 54 12.74 7.34 11.25
N TYR A 55 12.51 6.03 11.10
CA TYR A 55 11.43 5.32 11.80
C TYR A 55 11.65 5.30 13.32
N GLN A 56 12.88 5.04 13.77
CA GLN A 56 13.22 5.05 15.20
C GLN A 56 12.96 6.42 15.81
N THR A 57 13.41 7.50 15.16
CA THR A 57 13.12 8.86 15.61
C THR A 57 11.62 9.15 15.57
N ALA A 58 10.91 8.77 14.50
CA ALA A 58 9.47 8.98 14.39
C ALA A 58 8.65 8.29 15.49
N SER A 59 9.10 7.12 15.97
CA SER A 59 8.42 6.38 17.04
C SER A 59 8.39 7.10 18.38
N GLN A 60 9.29 8.06 18.58
CA GLN A 60 9.41 8.89 19.78
C GLN A 60 8.99 10.34 19.52
N ALA A 61 8.69 10.69 18.28
CA ALA A 61 8.37 12.04 17.88
C ALA A 61 6.90 12.38 18.13
N GLU A 62 6.64 13.64 18.46
CA GLU A 62 5.28 14.15 18.54
C GLU A 62 4.62 14.23 17.15
N LEU A 63 3.29 14.21 17.14
CA LEU A 63 2.47 14.25 15.93
C LEU A 63 2.76 15.49 15.05
N LEU A 64 3.27 16.59 15.65
CA LEU A 64 3.69 17.79 14.92
C LEU A 64 4.71 17.51 13.81
N ILE A 65 5.62 16.55 14.01
CA ILE A 65 6.72 16.25 13.06
C ILE A 65 6.75 14.79 12.61
N GLN A 66 6.07 13.90 13.32
CA GLN A 66 6.10 12.46 13.06
C GLN A 66 5.78 12.08 11.60
N PRO A 67 4.73 12.62 10.93
CA PRO A 67 4.43 12.26 9.55
C PRO A 67 5.54 12.64 8.57
N LEU A 68 6.25 13.75 8.82
CA LEU A 68 7.36 14.19 7.98
C LEU A 68 8.53 13.19 8.05
N LEU A 69 8.87 12.73 9.27
CA LEU A 69 9.90 11.72 9.48
C LEU A 69 9.53 10.39 8.81
N LEU A 70 8.28 9.94 9.01
CA LEU A 70 7.77 8.71 8.39
C LEU A 70 7.71 8.80 6.87
N PHE A 71 7.36 9.96 6.29
CA PHE A 71 7.38 10.15 4.85
C PHE A 71 8.78 9.93 4.26
N TYR A 72 9.80 10.57 4.82
CA TYR A 72 11.18 10.38 4.35
C TYR A 72 11.70 8.97 4.65
N GLY A 73 11.31 8.37 5.77
CA GLY A 73 11.62 6.98 6.09
C GLY A 73 11.04 6.02 5.06
N CYS A 74 9.74 6.13 4.78
CA CYS A 74 9.01 5.36 3.79
C CYS A 74 9.63 5.52 2.39
N ARG A 75 9.96 6.75 1.98
CA ARG A 75 10.69 7.00 0.73
C ARG A 75 12.03 6.27 0.70
N SER A 76 12.78 6.27 1.80
CA SER A 76 14.07 5.57 1.86
C SER A 76 13.89 4.04 1.80
N LEU A 77 12.91 3.45 2.49
CA LEU A 77 12.61 2.02 2.35
C LEU A 77 12.28 1.65 0.90
N LEU A 78 11.37 2.42 0.28
CA LEU A 78 10.99 2.21 -1.11
C LEU A 78 12.16 2.43 -2.09
N ASN A 79 13.04 3.38 -1.81
CA ASN A 79 14.25 3.59 -2.62
C ASN A 79 15.23 2.42 -2.50
N GLY A 80 15.36 1.83 -1.31
CA GLY A 80 16.15 0.61 -1.14
C GLY A 80 15.57 -0.54 -1.97
N LEU A 81 14.26 -0.76 -1.92
CA LEU A 81 13.57 -1.76 -2.74
C LEU A 81 13.70 -1.47 -4.25
N LEU A 82 13.64 -0.21 -4.64
CA LEU A 82 13.85 0.20 -6.02
C LEU A 82 15.27 -0.13 -6.50
N LEU A 83 16.29 0.13 -5.69
CA LEU A 83 17.68 -0.19 -6.03
C LEU A 83 17.91 -1.69 -6.20
N SER A 84 17.15 -2.57 -5.55
CA SER A 84 17.28 -4.02 -5.79
C SER A 84 16.71 -4.48 -7.13
N ARG A 85 15.85 -3.67 -7.76
CA ARG A 85 15.21 -3.97 -9.05
C ARG A 85 15.74 -3.15 -10.22
N ASP A 86 16.27 -1.95 -9.95
CA ASP A 86 16.79 -1.01 -10.95
C ASP A 86 18.16 -0.44 -10.51
N PRO A 87 19.28 -1.07 -10.93
CA PRO A 87 20.62 -0.58 -10.62
C PRO A 87 20.97 0.76 -11.27
N PHE A 88 20.16 1.25 -12.21
CA PHE A 88 20.43 2.48 -12.95
C PHE A 88 19.74 3.70 -12.32
N PHE A 89 18.91 3.50 -11.29
CA PHE A 89 18.28 4.60 -10.58
C PHE A 89 19.32 5.41 -9.76
N PRO A 90 19.31 6.76 -9.78
CA PRO A 90 18.48 7.63 -10.60
C PRO A 90 19.12 7.88 -11.97
N GLN A 91 18.34 7.76 -13.03
CA GLN A 91 18.81 8.07 -14.38
C GLN A 91 18.82 9.57 -14.68
N SER A 92 18.12 10.39 -13.88
CA SER A 92 18.09 11.85 -14.01
C SER A 92 17.69 12.54 -12.69
N SER A 93 17.86 13.87 -12.62
CA SER A 93 17.39 14.65 -11.47
C SER A 93 15.85 14.70 -11.36
N LYS A 94 15.13 14.49 -12.45
CA LYS A 94 13.65 14.47 -12.48
C LYS A 94 13.08 13.38 -11.58
N VAL A 95 13.68 12.18 -11.59
CA VAL A 95 13.22 11.05 -10.77
C VAL A 95 13.54 11.20 -9.28
N LEU A 96 14.32 12.22 -8.89
CA LEU A 96 14.60 12.54 -7.48
C LEU A 96 13.46 13.31 -6.82
N GLN A 97 12.65 14.05 -7.59
CA GLN A 97 11.45 14.71 -7.12
C GLN A 97 10.45 13.67 -6.58
N HIS A 98 9.54 14.07 -5.69
CA HIS A 98 8.57 13.13 -5.11
C HIS A 98 7.66 12.48 -6.17
N GLY A 99 7.38 13.19 -7.27
CA GLY A 99 6.43 12.76 -8.30
C GLY A 99 4.97 12.87 -7.85
N LEU A 100 4.72 13.73 -6.87
CA LEU A 100 3.42 14.02 -6.29
C LEU A 100 3.27 15.54 -6.12
N THR A 101 2.03 16.01 -6.13
CA THR A 101 1.70 17.39 -5.73
C THR A 101 0.45 17.40 -4.85
N THR A 102 0.37 18.39 -3.96
CA THR A 102 -0.85 18.74 -3.22
C THR A 102 -1.33 20.11 -3.68
N ARG A 103 -2.55 20.51 -3.28
CA ARG A 103 -3.00 21.89 -3.46
C ARG A 103 -2.07 22.83 -2.69
N LYS A 104 -1.57 23.86 -3.39
CA LYS A 104 -0.72 24.92 -2.82
C LYS A 104 -1.46 25.80 -1.80
N LEU A 105 -2.77 25.98 -2.00
CA LEU A 105 -3.63 26.72 -1.09
C LEU A 105 -4.75 25.77 -0.67
N LYS A 106 -4.88 25.56 0.63
CA LYS A 106 -5.94 24.74 1.21
C LYS A 106 -7.28 25.47 1.14
N ARG A 107 -8.36 24.70 0.98
CA ARG A 107 -9.72 25.26 0.97
C ARG A 107 -10.05 25.79 2.37
N ASN A 108 -10.87 26.82 2.42
CA ASN A 108 -11.42 27.37 3.66
C ASN A 108 -12.96 27.30 3.59
N PRO A 109 -13.64 26.63 4.54
CA PRO A 109 -13.07 25.84 5.64
C PRO A 109 -12.24 24.64 5.15
N TYR A 110 -11.24 24.25 5.93
CA TYR A 110 -10.39 23.10 5.61
C TYR A 110 -11.10 21.81 6.02
N HIS A 111 -11.21 20.88 5.08
CA HIS A 111 -11.78 19.56 5.31
C HIS A 111 -10.72 18.50 5.00
N PHE A 112 -10.20 17.85 6.04
CA PHE A 112 -9.09 16.90 5.93
C PHE A 112 -9.38 15.76 4.95
N LEU A 113 -10.56 15.13 5.08
CA LEU A 113 -10.98 14.01 4.24
C LEU A 113 -11.09 14.35 2.74
N GLU A 114 -11.36 15.63 2.42
CA GLU A 114 -11.47 16.13 1.05
C GLU A 114 -10.14 16.61 0.47
N ASP A 115 -9.08 16.73 1.28
CA ASP A 115 -7.76 17.10 0.79
C ASP A 115 -7.24 16.05 -0.17
N GLU A 116 -6.39 16.46 -1.11
CA GLU A 116 -6.04 15.63 -2.26
C GLU A 116 -4.55 15.66 -2.57
N VAL A 117 -4.08 14.51 -3.07
CA VAL A 117 -2.76 14.33 -3.65
C VAL A 117 -2.91 13.91 -5.10
N ARG A 118 -2.04 14.45 -5.96
CA ARG A 118 -2.05 14.23 -7.41
C ARG A 118 -0.75 13.58 -7.85
N PRO A 119 -0.78 12.30 -8.27
CA PRO A 119 0.35 11.68 -8.95
C PRO A 119 0.80 12.49 -10.17
N GLN A 120 2.10 12.55 -10.38
CA GLN A 120 2.71 13.19 -11.55
C GLN A 120 3.21 12.13 -12.55
N LYS A 121 3.45 12.53 -13.80
CA LYS A 121 3.99 11.62 -14.84
C LYS A 121 5.47 11.27 -14.64
N GLU A 122 6.19 12.11 -13.91
CA GLU A 122 7.61 11.98 -13.60
C GLU A 122 7.83 12.08 -12.08
N GLY A 123 9.01 11.69 -11.62
CA GLY A 123 9.38 11.67 -10.20
C GLY A 123 9.40 10.27 -9.62
N PHE A 124 9.79 10.19 -8.34
CA PHE A 124 10.02 8.95 -7.62
C PHE A 124 8.80 8.04 -7.63
N PHE A 125 7.61 8.56 -7.26
CA PHE A 125 6.38 7.77 -7.24
C PHE A 125 6.03 7.18 -8.60
N ALA A 126 6.14 7.99 -9.67
CA ALA A 126 5.89 7.54 -11.03
C ALA A 126 6.89 6.46 -11.48
N HIS A 127 8.16 6.58 -11.07
CA HIS A 127 9.21 5.61 -11.39
C HIS A 127 8.99 4.29 -10.66
N ILE A 128 8.78 4.33 -9.34
CA ILE A 128 8.59 3.10 -8.55
C ILE A 128 7.31 2.36 -8.94
N THR A 129 6.24 3.07 -9.32
CA THR A 129 4.99 2.43 -9.80
C THR A 129 5.27 1.57 -11.04
N LYS A 130 6.12 2.04 -11.97
CA LYS A 130 6.45 1.30 -13.19
C LYS A 130 7.27 0.05 -12.92
N ILE A 131 8.17 0.11 -11.94
CA ILE A 131 9.10 -0.99 -11.63
C ILE A 131 8.47 -2.02 -10.69
N TYR A 132 7.72 -1.57 -9.69
CA TYR A 132 7.31 -2.42 -8.59
C TYR A 132 5.97 -3.11 -8.83
N SER A 133 4.93 -2.34 -9.19
CA SER A 133 3.58 -2.86 -9.41
C SER A 133 2.80 -1.86 -10.26
N PRO A 134 2.66 -2.10 -11.59
CA PRO A 134 1.88 -1.23 -12.44
C PRO A 134 0.39 -1.43 -12.14
N PHE A 135 -0.29 -0.36 -11.75
CA PHE A 135 -1.74 -0.33 -11.59
C PHE A 135 -2.30 0.96 -12.22
N PRO A 136 -3.60 0.99 -12.56
CA PRO A 136 -4.22 2.20 -13.11
C PRO A 136 -4.19 3.34 -12.09
N LEU A 137 -3.39 4.37 -12.36
CA LEU A 137 -3.34 5.58 -11.54
C LEU A 137 -4.47 6.54 -11.92
N GLN A 138 -5.20 7.02 -10.90
CA GLN A 138 -6.10 8.15 -11.03
C GLN A 138 -5.32 9.47 -11.06
N ASN A 139 -5.95 10.52 -11.59
CA ASN A 139 -5.38 11.87 -11.64
C ASN A 139 -5.27 12.54 -10.26
N ARG A 140 -6.10 12.11 -9.30
CA ARG A 140 -6.12 12.58 -7.92
C ARG A 140 -6.59 11.46 -7.01
N TYR A 141 -6.21 11.53 -5.74
CA TYR A 141 -6.78 10.75 -4.65
C TYR A 141 -7.09 11.68 -3.50
N THR A 142 -8.28 11.54 -2.91
CA THR A 142 -8.60 12.23 -1.66
C THR A 142 -8.06 11.46 -0.46
N VAL A 143 -7.88 12.13 0.68
CA VAL A 143 -7.51 11.48 1.94
C VAL A 143 -8.51 10.39 2.31
N GLN A 144 -9.81 10.63 2.13
CA GLN A 144 -10.84 9.62 2.38
C GLN A 144 -10.65 8.36 1.53
N GLU A 145 -10.36 8.51 0.24
CA GLU A 145 -10.10 7.40 -0.68
C GLU A 145 -8.85 6.61 -0.26
N LEU A 146 -7.80 7.30 0.19
CA LEU A 146 -6.58 6.66 0.67
C LEU A 146 -6.82 5.89 1.97
N LEU A 147 -7.52 6.49 2.95
CA LEU A 147 -7.81 5.85 4.22
C LEU A 147 -8.70 4.63 4.05
N CYS A 148 -9.78 4.72 3.28
CA CYS A 148 -10.69 3.60 3.09
C CYS A 148 -10.08 2.46 2.26
N SER A 149 -9.02 2.72 1.49
CA SER A 149 -8.29 1.68 0.75
C SER A 149 -7.51 0.72 1.65
N MET A 150 -7.22 1.10 2.90
CA MET A 150 -6.40 0.29 3.82
C MET A 150 -7.27 -0.61 4.69
N VAL A 151 -7.17 -1.93 4.48
CA VAL A 151 -7.96 -2.91 5.25
C VAL A 151 -7.68 -2.83 6.76
N SER A 152 -6.44 -2.52 7.14
CA SER A 152 -6.02 -2.38 8.55
C SER A 152 -6.74 -1.26 9.30
N LEU A 153 -7.27 -0.27 8.58
CA LEU A 153 -7.97 0.88 9.15
C LEU A 153 -9.50 0.78 9.03
N CYS A 154 -10.06 -0.34 8.58
CA CYS A 154 -11.50 -0.44 8.30
C CYS A 154 -12.39 -0.13 9.51
N ASP A 155 -12.05 -0.67 10.67
CA ASP A 155 -12.81 -0.48 11.89
C ASP A 155 -12.69 0.98 12.36
N ASP A 156 -11.46 1.51 12.39
CA ASP A 156 -11.16 2.89 12.75
C ASP A 156 -11.88 3.88 11.82
N TYR A 157 -11.84 3.64 10.50
CA TYR A 157 -12.55 4.42 9.48
C TYR A 157 -14.06 4.39 9.69
N SER A 158 -14.61 3.22 10.02
CA SER A 158 -16.05 3.05 10.23
C SER A 158 -16.59 3.81 11.43
N LEU A 159 -15.76 4.03 12.45
CA LEU A 159 -16.12 4.83 13.63
C LEU A 159 -16.21 6.33 13.33
N ILE A 160 -15.43 6.84 12.37
CA ILE A 160 -15.28 8.28 12.13
C ILE A 160 -16.02 8.74 10.87
N VAL A 161 -15.95 7.98 9.78
CA VAL A 161 -16.45 8.39 8.45
C VAL A 161 -17.74 7.65 8.08
N GLY A 162 -17.84 6.38 8.45
CA GLY A 162 -18.96 5.49 8.10
C GLY A 162 -18.49 4.24 7.37
N ALA A 163 -19.44 3.47 6.81
CA ALA A 163 -19.18 2.11 6.33
C ALA A 163 -17.94 2.00 5.40
N SER A 164 -17.02 1.12 5.78
CA SER A 164 -15.88 0.74 4.94
C SER A 164 -16.34 0.01 3.67
N PRO A 165 -15.68 0.23 2.52
CA PRO A 165 -15.92 -0.55 1.31
C PRO A 165 -15.37 -1.99 1.39
N TRP A 166 -14.54 -2.31 2.38
CA TRP A 166 -14.02 -3.65 2.59
C TRP A 166 -14.99 -4.48 3.43
N HIS A 167 -15.45 -5.60 2.86
CA HIS A 167 -16.33 -6.54 3.56
C HIS A 167 -15.61 -7.86 3.79
N LEU A 168 -15.78 -8.41 4.99
CA LEU A 168 -15.29 -9.75 5.34
C LEU A 168 -15.95 -10.79 4.43
N ILE A 169 -15.12 -11.68 3.89
CA ILE A 169 -15.56 -12.84 3.12
C ILE A 169 -14.92 -14.09 3.72
N GLU A 170 -15.58 -15.23 3.54
CA GLU A 170 -15.15 -16.48 4.14
C GLU A 170 -15.04 -17.57 3.07
N PRO A 171 -14.01 -18.43 3.13
CA PRO A 171 -13.99 -19.63 2.30
C PRO A 171 -15.13 -20.56 2.73
N ALA A 172 -15.95 -20.99 1.78
CA ALA A 172 -16.92 -22.06 1.97
C ALA A 172 -16.24 -23.43 1.83
N ASP A 173 -15.25 -23.54 0.95
CA ASP A 173 -14.38 -24.70 0.75
C ASP A 173 -13.02 -24.22 0.17
N ARG A 174 -12.13 -25.14 -0.25
CA ARG A 174 -10.80 -24.84 -0.81
C ARG A 174 -10.85 -23.81 -1.93
N PHE A 175 -11.84 -23.91 -2.82
CA PHE A 175 -12.00 -23.07 -4.01
C PHE A 175 -13.32 -22.28 -4.03
N ASP A 176 -14.22 -22.56 -3.09
CA ASP A 176 -15.53 -21.93 -3.04
C ASP A 176 -15.55 -20.88 -1.94
N TRP A 177 -16.08 -19.71 -2.25
CA TRP A 177 -16.09 -18.54 -1.38
C TRP A 177 -17.49 -18.00 -1.20
N ARG A 178 -17.75 -17.54 0.03
CA ARG A 178 -19.00 -16.96 0.45
C ARG A 178 -18.86 -15.44 0.58
N LEU A 179 -19.65 -14.72 -0.21
CA LEU A 179 -19.68 -13.25 -0.22
C LEU A 179 -21.08 -12.76 0.16
N PRO A 180 -21.22 -11.82 1.12
CA PRO A 180 -22.53 -11.35 1.54
C PRO A 180 -23.25 -10.60 0.42
N LYS A 181 -24.57 -10.77 0.29
CA LYS A 181 -25.40 -9.92 -0.55
C LYS A 181 -25.69 -8.62 0.18
N LEU A 182 -25.38 -7.50 -0.45
CA LEU A 182 -25.57 -6.16 0.12
C LEU A 182 -26.44 -5.30 -0.80
N PRO A 183 -27.09 -4.24 -0.29
CA PRO A 183 -27.97 -3.39 -1.08
C PRO A 183 -27.23 -2.45 -2.05
N SER A 184 -25.91 -2.33 -1.94
CA SER A 184 -25.08 -1.44 -2.77
C SER A 184 -23.71 -2.06 -3.11
N GLY A 185 -23.04 -1.46 -4.10
CA GLY A 185 -21.75 -1.91 -4.60
C GLY A 185 -21.83 -3.14 -5.50
N ALA A 186 -20.68 -3.77 -5.74
CA ALA A 186 -20.58 -4.98 -6.56
C ALA A 186 -21.33 -6.18 -5.95
N LEU A 187 -21.49 -6.24 -4.63
CA LEU A 187 -22.21 -7.28 -3.90
C LEU A 187 -23.74 -7.17 -4.06
N ALA A 188 -24.26 -6.05 -4.58
CA ALA A 188 -25.65 -5.90 -4.97
C ALA A 188 -25.97 -6.52 -6.34
N TYR A 189 -24.95 -6.88 -7.11
CA TYR A 189 -25.14 -7.51 -8.41
C TYR A 189 -25.78 -8.90 -8.31
N SER A 190 -26.37 -9.35 -9.42
CA SER A 190 -26.66 -10.77 -9.60
C SER A 190 -25.36 -11.58 -9.58
N LEU A 191 -25.44 -12.88 -9.26
CA LEU A 191 -24.25 -13.74 -9.22
C LEU A 191 -23.48 -13.73 -10.56
N ASP A 192 -24.19 -13.81 -11.69
CA ASP A 192 -23.58 -13.79 -13.01
C ASP A 192 -22.87 -12.46 -13.29
N THR A 193 -23.50 -11.34 -12.95
CA THR A 193 -22.91 -10.01 -13.11
C THR A 193 -21.70 -9.81 -12.20
N LEU A 194 -21.75 -10.31 -10.96
CA LEU A 194 -20.62 -10.28 -10.03
C LEU A 194 -19.44 -11.10 -10.59
N VAL A 195 -19.68 -12.33 -11.07
CA VAL A 195 -18.64 -13.16 -11.67
C VAL A 195 -18.01 -12.49 -12.90
N GLN A 196 -18.82 -11.88 -13.76
CA GLN A 196 -18.30 -11.10 -14.91
C GLN A 196 -17.47 -9.90 -14.46
N TYR A 197 -17.90 -9.20 -13.41
CA TYR A 197 -17.17 -8.08 -12.83
C TYR A 197 -15.81 -8.53 -12.27
N LEU A 198 -15.77 -9.60 -11.47
CA LEU A 198 -14.53 -10.18 -10.94
C LEU A 198 -13.57 -10.56 -12.08
N ASN A 199 -14.05 -11.30 -13.08
CA ASN A 199 -13.23 -11.73 -14.22
C ASN A 199 -12.68 -10.56 -15.05
N ARG A 200 -13.39 -9.43 -15.14
CA ARG A 200 -12.90 -8.22 -15.82
C ARG A 200 -11.65 -7.64 -15.14
N HIS A 201 -11.58 -7.73 -13.82
CA HIS A 201 -10.47 -7.23 -13.01
C HIS A 201 -9.41 -8.30 -12.71
N SER A 202 -9.62 -9.53 -13.19
CA SER A 202 -8.76 -10.66 -12.86
C SER A 202 -7.46 -10.66 -13.65
N PRO A 203 -6.33 -10.99 -13.00
CA PRO A 203 -5.14 -11.48 -13.68
C PRO A 203 -5.48 -12.68 -14.57
N LYS A 204 -4.72 -12.89 -15.65
CA LYS A 204 -4.97 -13.98 -16.62
C LYS A 204 -5.01 -15.39 -16.01
N HIS A 205 -4.40 -15.58 -14.85
CA HIS A 205 -4.27 -16.87 -14.18
C HIS A 205 -5.30 -17.08 -13.05
N ILE A 206 -6.33 -16.24 -12.95
CA ILE A 206 -7.43 -16.37 -11.99
C ILE A 206 -8.73 -16.28 -12.78
N GLN A 207 -9.63 -17.24 -12.55
CA GLN A 207 -10.96 -17.22 -13.14
C GLN A 207 -12.03 -17.53 -12.09
N PHE A 208 -13.11 -16.78 -12.14
CA PHE A 208 -14.27 -16.93 -11.28
C PHE A 208 -15.42 -17.58 -12.03
N GLN A 209 -16.16 -18.46 -11.37
CA GLN A 209 -17.38 -19.10 -11.85
C GLN A 209 -18.48 -19.03 -10.78
N PRO A 210 -19.77 -19.12 -11.16
CA PRO A 210 -20.85 -19.28 -10.19
C PRO A 210 -20.62 -20.54 -9.34
N GLY A 211 -20.62 -20.38 -8.01
CA GLY A 211 -20.59 -21.47 -7.06
C GLY A 211 -21.99 -22.04 -6.81
N GLN A 212 -22.06 -23.24 -6.24
CA GLN A 212 -23.32 -23.82 -5.80
C GLN A 212 -23.66 -23.28 -4.40
N ALA A 213 -24.86 -22.71 -4.24
CA ALA A 213 -25.35 -22.30 -2.94
C ALA A 213 -25.77 -23.53 -2.12
N ALA A 214 -25.48 -23.51 -0.81
CA ALA A 214 -26.18 -24.40 0.11
C ALA A 214 -27.67 -23.99 0.11
N GLU A 215 -28.60 -24.96 0.07
CA GLU A 215 -30.05 -24.76 -0.07
C GLU A 215 -30.65 -23.80 0.99
N THR A 216 -29.94 -23.53 2.07
CA THR A 216 -30.38 -22.75 3.24
C THR A 216 -29.81 -21.34 3.35
N GLU A 217 -28.93 -20.88 2.46
CA GLU A 217 -28.22 -19.59 2.60
C GLU A 217 -28.46 -18.60 1.45
N HIS A 218 -29.68 -18.03 1.37
CA HIS A 218 -30.03 -17.05 0.33
C HIS A 218 -29.35 -15.68 0.48
N GLU A 219 -28.76 -15.38 1.64
CA GLU A 219 -28.11 -14.09 1.96
C GLU A 219 -26.71 -13.94 1.35
N TYR A 220 -26.20 -14.99 0.69
CA TYR A 220 -24.84 -15.00 0.17
C TYR A 220 -24.78 -15.30 -1.33
N HIS A 221 -23.78 -14.71 -2.00
CA HIS A 221 -23.27 -15.15 -3.28
C HIS A 221 -22.20 -16.21 -3.03
N TYR A 222 -22.27 -17.30 -3.79
CA TYR A 222 -21.26 -18.35 -3.80
C TYR A 222 -20.47 -18.24 -5.09
N ILE A 223 -19.16 -18.04 -5.00
CA ILE A 223 -18.27 -18.01 -6.16
C ILE A 223 -17.25 -19.14 -6.06
N ARG A 224 -16.92 -19.74 -7.19
CA ARG A 224 -15.82 -20.69 -7.32
C ARG A 224 -14.63 -20.01 -7.96
N VAL A 225 -13.46 -20.13 -7.36
CA VAL A 225 -12.19 -19.59 -7.87
C VAL A 225 -11.35 -20.72 -8.44
N GLN A 226 -10.99 -20.57 -9.71
CA GLN A 226 -10.06 -21.46 -10.40
C GLN A 226 -8.72 -20.76 -10.57
N PHE A 227 -7.68 -21.41 -10.04
CA PHE A 227 -6.30 -20.98 -10.21
C PHE A 227 -5.61 -21.89 -11.22
N PHE A 228 -4.82 -21.33 -12.13
CA PHE A 228 -3.98 -22.14 -13.01
C PHE A 228 -2.80 -22.80 -12.26
N GLN A 229 -2.51 -22.35 -11.02
CA GLN A 229 -1.57 -22.95 -10.08
C GLN A 229 -2.25 -23.06 -8.71
N GLU A 230 -2.27 -24.23 -8.08
CA GLU A 230 -3.03 -24.51 -6.85
C GLU A 230 -2.51 -23.74 -5.61
N ASN A 231 -2.83 -22.45 -5.46
CA ASN A 231 -2.59 -21.72 -4.23
C ASN A 231 -3.58 -20.57 -4.05
N ASN A 232 -4.32 -20.54 -2.93
CA ASN A 232 -5.21 -19.43 -2.58
C ASN A 232 -4.46 -18.10 -2.39
N ALA A 233 -3.13 -18.11 -2.20
CA ALA A 233 -2.30 -16.92 -2.24
C ALA A 233 -2.38 -16.18 -3.60
N ALA A 234 -2.76 -16.88 -4.68
CA ALA A 234 -3.01 -16.22 -5.96
C ALA A 234 -4.19 -15.23 -5.87
N LEU A 235 -5.15 -15.42 -4.97
CA LEU A 235 -6.26 -14.48 -4.80
C LEU A 235 -5.80 -13.09 -4.32
N GLU A 236 -4.68 -12.99 -3.60
CA GLU A 236 -4.08 -11.69 -3.21
C GLU A 236 -3.57 -10.90 -4.43
N GLN A 237 -3.38 -11.54 -5.58
CA GLN A 237 -3.01 -10.88 -6.83
C GLN A 237 -4.21 -10.22 -7.52
N HIS A 238 -5.43 -10.54 -7.09
CA HIS A 238 -6.63 -9.90 -7.59
C HIS A 238 -6.87 -8.59 -6.84
N PRO A 239 -7.01 -7.44 -7.53
CA PRO A 239 -7.02 -6.13 -6.88
C PRO A 239 -8.19 -5.91 -5.91
N LEU A 240 -9.30 -6.61 -6.09
CA LEU A 240 -10.49 -6.48 -5.23
C LEU A 240 -10.47 -7.37 -3.98
N PHE A 241 -9.43 -8.18 -3.78
CA PHE A 241 -9.31 -9.04 -2.61
C PHE A 241 -8.05 -8.70 -1.83
N THR A 242 -8.15 -8.75 -0.51
CA THR A 242 -6.99 -8.60 0.36
C THR A 242 -7.16 -9.46 1.60
N ARG A 243 -6.05 -9.69 2.30
CA ARG A 243 -6.01 -10.44 3.54
C ARG A 243 -5.35 -9.60 4.61
N ASN A 244 -5.90 -9.62 5.82
CA ASN A 244 -5.30 -8.93 6.96
C ASN A 244 -4.28 -9.83 7.69
N ASP A 245 -3.58 -9.26 8.68
CA ASP A 245 -2.59 -9.96 9.51
C ASP A 245 -3.15 -11.17 10.29
N GLN A 246 -4.47 -11.23 10.51
CA GLN A 246 -5.14 -12.36 11.14
C GLN A 246 -5.50 -13.49 10.14
N GLY A 247 -5.16 -13.33 8.86
CA GLY A 247 -5.49 -14.27 7.81
C GLY A 247 -6.93 -14.19 7.31
N LYS A 248 -7.71 -13.18 7.74
CA LYS A 248 -9.10 -12.97 7.29
C LYS A 248 -9.12 -12.27 5.93
N TRP A 249 -10.05 -12.68 5.08
CA TRP A 249 -10.18 -12.18 3.72
C TRP A 249 -11.23 -11.10 3.60
N PHE A 250 -10.94 -10.11 2.77
CA PHE A 250 -11.81 -8.97 2.52
C PHE A 250 -12.01 -8.77 1.03
N PHE A 251 -13.22 -8.37 0.66
CA PHE A 251 -13.61 -7.99 -0.70
C PHE A 251 -13.94 -6.50 -0.77
N TRP A 252 -13.45 -5.84 -1.81
CA TRP A 252 -13.73 -4.43 -2.10
C TRP A 252 -15.09 -4.26 -2.81
N ASN A 253 -16.08 -3.76 -2.08
CA ASN A 253 -17.45 -3.59 -2.56
C ASN A 253 -17.75 -2.18 -3.10
N ARG A 254 -16.79 -1.57 -3.81
CA ARG A 254 -17.01 -0.27 -4.47
C ARG A 254 -16.63 -0.34 -5.94
N THR A 255 -17.50 0.19 -6.79
CA THR A 255 -17.39 0.02 -8.25
C THR A 255 -16.79 1.24 -8.96
N GLU A 256 -16.92 2.42 -8.36
CA GLU A 256 -16.41 3.67 -8.94
C GLU A 256 -14.91 3.86 -8.75
N THR A 257 -14.34 3.21 -7.72
CA THR A 257 -12.92 3.27 -7.39
C THR A 257 -12.37 1.89 -7.15
N SER A 258 -11.07 1.71 -7.36
CA SER A 258 -10.34 0.50 -7.02
C SER A 258 -9.43 0.76 -5.82
N PRO A 259 -9.21 -0.25 -4.96
CA PRO A 259 -8.25 -0.12 -3.88
C PRO A 259 -6.85 0.01 -4.47
N LEU A 260 -6.01 0.77 -3.78
CA LEU A 260 -4.62 0.96 -4.14
C LEU A 260 -3.76 -0.11 -3.46
N PRO A 261 -2.62 -0.49 -4.08
CA PRO A 261 -1.63 -1.29 -3.37
C PRO A 261 -1.18 -0.59 -2.08
N ILE A 262 -0.96 -1.37 -1.03
CA ILE A 262 -0.61 -0.88 0.32
C ILE A 262 0.48 0.19 0.26
N TRP A 263 1.58 -0.07 -0.44
CA TRP A 263 2.68 0.89 -0.54
C TRP A 263 2.28 2.23 -1.16
N ALA A 264 1.39 2.22 -2.16
CA ALA A 264 0.95 3.42 -2.83
C ALA A 264 0.08 4.25 -1.89
N SER A 265 -0.89 3.64 -1.20
CA SER A 265 -1.74 4.33 -0.24
C SER A 265 -0.93 4.97 0.89
N HIS A 266 0.00 4.23 1.49
CA HIS A 266 0.83 4.75 2.57
C HIS A 266 1.74 5.88 2.09
N PHE A 267 2.38 5.74 0.92
CA PHE A 267 3.27 6.78 0.39
C PHE A 267 2.52 8.06 0.03
N LEU A 268 1.35 7.95 -0.61
CA LEU A 268 0.50 9.07 -0.98
C LEU A 268 -0.02 9.83 0.25
N LEU A 269 -0.50 9.10 1.27
CA LEU A 269 -1.03 9.71 2.49
C LEU A 269 0.08 10.36 3.33
N LEU A 270 1.23 9.69 3.48
CA LEU A 270 2.39 10.27 4.18
C LEU A 270 2.94 11.50 3.47
N TYR A 271 2.96 11.51 2.13
CA TYR A 271 3.34 12.71 1.40
C TYR A 271 2.41 13.87 1.73
N LEU A 272 1.09 13.65 1.68
CA LEU A 272 0.10 14.68 2.00
C LEU A 272 0.26 15.20 3.43
N LEU A 273 0.33 14.30 4.41
CA LEU A 273 0.55 14.65 5.82
C LEU A 273 1.88 15.37 6.02
N GLY A 274 2.97 14.89 5.42
CA GLY A 274 4.28 15.53 5.49
C GLY A 274 4.30 16.93 4.88
N MET A 275 3.53 17.17 3.80
CA MET A 275 3.37 18.52 3.25
C MET A 275 2.57 19.43 4.18
N LEU A 276 1.52 18.92 4.86
CA LEU A 276 0.81 19.68 5.89
C LEU A 276 1.75 20.06 7.04
N CYS A 277 2.49 19.10 7.60
CA CYS A 277 3.45 19.36 8.68
C CYS A 277 4.50 20.40 8.29
N ARG A 278 4.99 20.36 7.05
CA ARG A 278 6.13 21.19 6.61
C ARG A 278 5.74 22.59 6.13
N TYR A 279 4.59 22.73 5.47
CA TYR A 279 4.23 23.94 4.74
C TYR A 279 2.95 24.62 5.25
N GLU A 280 2.11 23.92 6.02
CA GLU A 280 0.82 24.42 6.52
C GLU A 280 0.78 24.31 8.05
N ALA A 281 1.80 24.84 8.74
CA ALA A 281 2.00 24.63 10.18
C ALA A 281 0.78 25.03 11.03
N ASP A 282 0.13 26.15 10.71
CA ASP A 282 -1.05 26.62 11.44
C ASP A 282 -2.23 25.67 11.28
N GLY A 283 -2.57 25.29 10.04
CA GLY A 283 -3.67 24.37 9.75
C GLY A 283 -3.40 22.95 10.23
N TRP A 284 -2.14 22.50 10.19
CA TRP A 284 -1.72 21.24 10.79
C TRP A 284 -1.89 21.27 12.31
N GLY A 285 -1.40 22.32 12.97
CA GLY A 285 -1.56 22.52 14.41
C GLY A 285 -3.02 22.52 14.83
N GLU A 286 -3.89 23.23 14.08
CA GLU A 286 -5.33 23.22 14.32
C GLU A 286 -5.91 21.81 14.22
N LEU A 287 -5.57 21.06 13.16
CA LEU A 287 -6.07 19.70 12.93
C LEU A 287 -5.67 18.73 14.05
N ILE A 288 -4.44 18.82 14.58
CA ILE A 288 -3.92 17.81 15.52
C ILE A 288 -3.97 18.22 17.00
N LEU A 289 -4.07 19.50 17.32
CA LEU A 289 -4.12 19.99 18.70
C LEU A 289 -5.56 20.31 19.13
N SER A 290 -6.44 20.62 18.19
CA SER A 290 -7.85 20.87 18.48
C SER A 290 -8.58 19.57 18.85
N GLN A 291 -9.54 19.68 19.77
CA GLN A 291 -10.44 18.59 20.15
C GLN A 291 -11.65 18.49 19.21
N MET A 292 -11.74 19.35 18.19
CA MET A 292 -12.90 19.44 17.30
C MET A 292 -12.82 18.48 16.10
N TYR A 293 -11.63 17.95 15.78
CA TYR A 293 -11.42 17.10 14.60
C TYR A 293 -11.36 15.62 14.99
N ALA A 294 -12.44 14.89 14.71
CA ALA A 294 -12.49 13.44 14.91
C ALA A 294 -11.47 12.71 14.01
N GLU A 295 -11.10 13.31 12.88
CA GLU A 295 -10.13 12.80 11.92
C GLU A 295 -8.72 12.67 12.50
N LYS A 296 -8.39 13.41 13.57
CA LYS A 296 -7.13 13.24 14.30
C LYS A 296 -6.92 11.78 14.70
N TYR A 297 -7.98 11.11 15.15
CA TYR A 297 -7.94 9.70 15.50
C TYR A 297 -7.46 8.84 14.31
N LEU A 298 -8.02 9.05 13.12
CA LEU A 298 -7.61 8.31 11.92
C LEU A 298 -6.15 8.55 11.55
N ILE A 299 -5.66 9.77 11.74
CA ILE A 299 -4.25 10.11 11.51
C ILE A 299 -3.36 9.32 12.47
N GLU A 300 -3.65 9.36 13.77
CA GLU A 300 -2.87 8.63 14.78
C GLU A 300 -2.90 7.12 14.53
N ARG A 301 -4.07 6.55 14.20
CA ARG A 301 -4.23 5.14 13.84
C ARG A 301 -3.44 4.78 12.58
N PHE A 302 -3.49 5.59 11.53
CA PHE A 302 -2.69 5.39 10.32
C PHE A 302 -1.18 5.42 10.58
N LEU A 303 -0.68 6.39 11.35
CA LEU A 303 0.75 6.52 11.62
C LEU A 303 1.26 5.37 12.50
N TYR A 304 0.44 4.89 13.43
CA TYR A 304 0.71 3.68 14.21
C TYR A 304 0.76 2.44 13.31
N ASP A 305 -0.28 2.25 12.49
CA ASP A 305 -0.41 1.13 11.55
C ASP A 305 0.77 1.08 10.57
N HIS A 306 1.13 2.23 9.99
CA HIS A 306 2.26 2.34 9.07
C HIS A 306 3.59 1.96 9.71
N GLN A 307 3.86 2.39 10.95
CA GLN A 307 5.10 2.04 11.66
C GLN A 307 5.20 0.55 11.96
N LEU A 308 4.07 -0.11 12.17
CA LEU A 308 4.02 -1.53 12.47
C LEU A 308 4.12 -2.39 11.20
N HIS A 309 3.30 -2.10 10.18
CA HIS A 309 3.10 -3.00 9.05
C HIS A 309 3.97 -2.66 7.84
N PHE A 310 4.31 -1.39 7.61
CA PHE A 310 5.04 -1.02 6.41
C PHE A 310 6.48 -1.57 6.36
N PRO A 311 7.29 -1.53 7.45
CA PRO A 311 8.58 -2.22 7.47
C PRO A 311 8.47 -3.73 7.25
N ARG A 312 7.41 -4.37 7.78
CA ARG A 312 7.15 -5.82 7.58
C ARG A 312 6.86 -6.13 6.11
N PHE A 313 6.01 -5.34 5.48
CA PHE A 313 5.72 -5.44 4.05
C PHE A 313 7.02 -5.36 3.25
N ILE A 314 7.86 -4.36 3.50
CA ILE A 314 9.16 -4.22 2.82
C ILE A 314 10.09 -5.41 3.09
N ALA A 315 10.13 -5.91 4.33
CA ALA A 315 10.93 -7.07 4.70
C ALA A 315 10.46 -8.36 3.97
N GLN A 316 9.15 -8.53 3.79
CA GLN A 316 8.58 -9.64 3.01
C GLN A 316 8.96 -9.54 1.53
N GLU A 317 8.89 -8.34 0.94
CA GLU A 317 9.30 -8.09 -0.45
C GLU A 317 10.78 -8.39 -0.71
N ILE A 318 11.64 -8.15 0.29
CA ILE A 318 13.06 -8.51 0.24
C ILE A 318 13.21 -10.03 0.36
N LYS A 319 12.50 -10.68 1.30
CA LYS A 319 12.56 -12.13 1.49
C LYS A 319 12.12 -12.91 0.25
N GLN A 320 11.16 -12.40 -0.52
CA GLN A 320 10.74 -13.02 -1.78
C GLN A 320 11.79 -12.92 -2.91
N GLN A 321 12.78 -12.03 -2.76
CA GLN A 321 13.91 -11.87 -3.71
C GLN A 321 15.17 -12.63 -3.28
N LEU A 322 15.21 -13.15 -2.04
CA LEU A 322 16.25 -14.05 -1.53
C LEU A 322 15.95 -15.48 -1.96
#